data_AF-A0A957NR69-F1
#
_entry.id   AF-A0A957NR69-F1
#
_cell.length_a   1.000
_cell.length_b   1.000
_cell.length_c   1.000
_cell.angle_alpha   90.00
_cell.angle_beta   90.00
_cell.angle_gamma   90.00
#
_symmetry.space_group_name_H-M   'P 1'
#
loop_
_entity.id
_entity.type
_entity.pdbx_description
1 polymer ?
#
loop_
_entity_poly.entity_id
_entity_poly.type
_entity_poly.pdbx_seq_one_letter_code
_entity_poly.pdbx_strand_id
1 'polypeptide(L)'
;AFVTVHAGMLHLMANDTAAARAETDYALSVCHEHGYPFWQTVALGLDGFLRFRAGAKESGIAQMEQALVTYADRGAALWRPWLLGLLVRAYTEHERLEDAEALRRQADDLAAQNEERWHIVDLG
;
A
#
# COMPACT_ATOMS: atom_id res chain seq x y z
N ALA A 1 -9.53 -10.70 6.17
CA ALA A 1 -9.31 -9.82 4.99
C ALA A 1 -9.38 -8.34 5.38
N PHE A 2 -10.56 -7.75 5.63
CA PHE A 2 -10.69 -6.33 6.03
C PHE A 2 -9.95 -5.99 7.33
N VAL A 3 -10.20 -6.73 8.42
CA VAL A 3 -9.63 -6.45 9.77
C VAL A 3 -8.12 -6.72 9.82
N THR A 4 -7.63 -7.71 9.10
CA THR A 4 -6.22 -8.12 9.06
C THR A 4 -5.36 -7.14 8.25
N VAL A 5 -5.91 -6.55 7.19
CA VAL A 5 -5.28 -5.44 6.46
C VAL A 5 -5.16 -4.20 7.35
N HIS A 6 -6.18 -3.88 8.16
CA HIS A 6 -6.13 -2.81 9.18
C HIS A 6 -5.12 -3.07 10.30
N ALA A 7 -5.00 -4.31 10.77
CA ALA A 7 -3.99 -4.68 11.75
C ALA A 7 -2.57 -4.51 11.16
N GLY A 8 -2.33 -4.98 9.93
CA GLY A 8 -1.07 -4.77 9.20
C GLY A 8 -0.71 -3.29 9.02
N MET A 9 -1.71 -2.43 8.76
CA MET A 9 -1.57 -0.96 8.74
C MET A 9 -1.08 -0.40 10.08
N LEU A 10 -1.74 -0.76 11.17
CA LEU A 10 -1.40 -0.29 12.52
C LEU A 10 0.01 -0.76 12.92
N HIS A 11 0.39 -2.00 12.57
CA HIS A 11 1.72 -2.52 12.83
C HIS A 11 2.81 -1.83 11.99
N LEU A 12 2.55 -1.50 10.72
CA LEU A 12 3.48 -0.72 9.90
C LEU A 12 3.67 0.71 10.41
N MET A 13 2.62 1.34 10.94
CA MET A 13 2.74 2.64 11.61
C MET A 13 3.46 2.55 12.96
N ALA A 14 3.36 1.41 13.66
CA ALA A 14 4.09 1.10 14.88
C ALA A 14 5.54 0.59 14.63
N ASN A 15 5.97 0.49 13.37
CA ASN A 15 7.25 -0.07 12.93
C ASN A 15 7.49 -1.54 13.35
N ASP A 16 6.43 -2.29 13.65
CA ASP A 16 6.47 -3.72 13.97
C ASP A 16 6.34 -4.55 12.69
N THR A 17 7.47 -4.69 11.99
CA THR A 17 7.54 -5.38 10.70
C THR A 17 7.29 -6.89 10.80
N ALA A 18 7.52 -7.50 11.96
CA ALA A 18 7.27 -8.92 12.20
C ALA A 18 5.77 -9.21 12.31
N ALA A 19 5.04 -8.41 13.10
CA ALA A 19 3.59 -8.54 13.19
C ALA A 19 2.91 -8.21 11.86
N ALA A 20 3.36 -7.15 11.18
CA ALA A 20 2.86 -6.80 9.85
C ALA A 20 3.05 -7.92 8.82
N ARG A 21 4.16 -8.66 8.90
CA ARG A 21 4.42 -9.83 8.05
C ARG A 21 3.46 -10.98 8.31
N ALA A 22 3.26 -11.36 9.56
CA ALA A 22 2.34 -12.44 9.92
C ALA A 22 0.90 -12.16 9.47
N GLU A 23 0.43 -10.92 9.68
CA GLU A 23 -0.91 -10.50 9.25
C GLU A 23 -1.06 -10.46 7.72
N THR A 24 -0.02 -10.04 7.01
CA THR A 24 -0.01 -10.01 5.54
C THR A 24 -0.04 -11.41 4.95
N ASP A 25 0.77 -12.34 5.47
CA ASP A 25 0.78 -13.73 5.03
C ASP A 25 -0.59 -14.40 5.27
N TYR A 26 -1.20 -14.16 6.44
CA TYR A 26 -2.55 -14.64 6.74
C TYR A 26 -3.60 -14.04 5.80
N ALA A 27 -3.55 -12.73 5.55
CA ALA A 27 -4.46 -12.07 4.62
C ALA A 27 -4.36 -12.65 3.19
N LEU A 28 -3.16 -12.95 2.71
CA LEU A 28 -2.94 -13.59 1.42
C LEU A 28 -3.54 -15.00 1.36
N SER A 29 -3.35 -15.82 2.40
CA SER A 29 -3.93 -17.17 2.48
C SER A 29 -5.46 -17.12 2.38
N VAL A 30 -6.10 -16.28 3.21
CA VAL A 30 -7.56 -16.14 3.23
C VAL A 30 -8.09 -15.63 1.89
N CYS A 31 -7.40 -14.69 1.25
CA CYS A 31 -7.84 -14.17 -0.05
C CYS A 31 -7.71 -15.21 -1.16
N HIS A 32 -6.67 -16.04 -1.12
CA HIS A 32 -6.47 -17.14 -2.05
C HIS A 32 -7.54 -18.23 -1.89
N GLU A 33 -7.82 -18.64 -0.64
CA GLU A 33 -8.78 -19.70 -0.34
C GLU A 33 -10.23 -19.31 -0.67
N HIS A 34 -10.61 -18.06 -0.40
CA HIS A 34 -12.00 -17.61 -0.53
C HIS A 34 -12.29 -16.78 -1.79
N GLY A 35 -11.29 -16.53 -2.63
CA GLY A 35 -11.46 -15.80 -3.88
C GLY A 35 -11.84 -14.33 -3.67
N TYR A 36 -11.04 -13.59 -2.88
CA TYR A 36 -11.22 -12.16 -2.65
C TYR A 36 -10.20 -11.32 -3.43
N PRO A 37 -10.35 -11.16 -4.77
CA PRO A 37 -9.34 -10.55 -5.64
C PRO A 37 -9.02 -9.10 -5.28
N PHE A 38 -10.00 -8.37 -4.74
CA PHE A 38 -9.81 -7.03 -4.22
C PHE A 38 -8.83 -7.01 -3.03
N TRP A 39 -9.13 -7.79 -1.98
CA TRP A 39 -8.30 -7.86 -0.78
C TRP A 39 -6.94 -8.52 -1.04
N GLN A 40 -6.88 -9.44 -1.99
CA GLN A 40 -5.64 -10.02 -2.47
C GLN A 40 -4.71 -8.95 -3.04
N THR A 41 -5.25 -8.01 -3.84
CA THR A 41 -4.46 -6.91 -4.42
C THR A 41 -3.90 -6.00 -3.34
N VAL A 42 -4.70 -5.67 -2.32
CA VAL A 42 -4.25 -4.85 -1.19
C VAL A 42 -3.17 -5.57 -0.36
N ALA A 43 -3.36 -6.86 -0.09
CA ALA A 43 -2.38 -7.68 0.64
C ALA A 43 -1.06 -7.86 -0.15
N LEU A 44 -1.12 -7.94 -1.49
CA LEU A 44 0.07 -7.97 -2.34
C LEU A 44 0.84 -6.65 -2.30
N GLY A 45 0.16 -5.50 -2.21
CA GLY A 45 0.82 -4.20 -2.00
C GLY A 45 1.57 -4.14 -0.66
N LEU A 46 0.95 -4.65 0.41
CA LEU A 46 1.59 -4.78 1.73
C LEU A 46 2.84 -5.68 1.70
N ASP A 47 2.73 -6.85 1.06
CA ASP A 47 3.87 -7.76 0.91
C ASP A 47 5.02 -7.09 0.13
N GLY A 48 4.70 -6.31 -0.91
CA GLY A 48 5.69 -5.51 -1.65
C GLY A 48 6.45 -4.53 -0.74
N PHE A 49 5.74 -3.81 0.14
CA PHE A 49 6.37 -2.88 1.09
C PHE A 49 7.25 -3.62 2.13
N LEU A 50 6.80 -4.76 2.63
CA LEU A 50 7.58 -5.58 3.58
C LEU A 50 8.85 -6.16 2.93
N ARG A 51 8.78 -6.57 1.66
CA ARG A 51 9.95 -7.00 0.88
C ARG A 51 10.94 -5.86 0.67
N PHE A 52 10.44 -4.67 0.32
CA PHE A 52 11.24 -3.45 0.24
C PHE A 52 11.99 -3.21 1.57
N ARG A 53 11.27 -3.29 2.70
CA ARG A 53 11.84 -3.09 4.04
C ARG A 53 12.86 -4.15 4.43
N ALA A 54 12.71 -5.38 3.92
CA ALA A 54 13.65 -6.48 4.10
C ALA A 54 14.87 -6.44 3.15
N GLY A 55 14.98 -5.41 2.30
CA GLY A 55 16.13 -5.18 1.43
C GLY A 55 15.93 -5.56 -0.04
N ALA A 56 14.79 -6.17 -0.39
CA ALA A 56 14.44 -6.49 -1.77
C ALA A 56 13.81 -5.27 -2.48
N LYS A 57 14.56 -4.16 -2.53
CA LYS A 57 14.03 -2.82 -2.78
C LYS A 57 13.26 -2.70 -4.11
N GLU A 58 13.92 -2.97 -5.22
CA GLU A 58 13.38 -2.78 -6.57
C GLU A 58 12.21 -3.75 -6.85
N SER A 59 12.37 -5.01 -6.43
CA SER A 59 11.30 -6.01 -6.58
C SER A 59 10.05 -5.70 -5.72
N GLY A 60 10.25 -5.17 -4.51
CA GLY A 60 9.16 -4.76 -3.63
C GLY A 60 8.42 -3.55 -4.20
N ILE A 61 9.17 -2.58 -4.74
CA ILE A 61 8.61 -1.41 -5.43
C ILE A 61 7.78 -1.82 -6.65
N ALA A 62 8.32 -2.66 -7.53
CA ALA A 62 7.59 -3.15 -8.70
C ALA A 62 6.29 -3.87 -8.32
N GLN A 63 6.31 -4.64 -7.22
CA GLN A 63 5.12 -5.30 -6.70
C GLN A 63 4.07 -4.30 -6.18
N MET A 64 4.49 -3.23 -5.51
CA MET A 64 3.60 -2.15 -5.06
C MET A 64 2.99 -1.37 -6.25
N GLU A 65 3.79 -1.06 -7.27
CA GLU A 65 3.33 -0.43 -8.52
C GLU A 65 2.26 -1.29 -9.20
N GLN A 66 2.53 -2.60 -9.34
CA GLN A 66 1.58 -3.53 -9.96
C GLN A 66 0.28 -3.64 -9.16
N ALA A 67 0.35 -3.68 -7.82
CA ALA A 67 -0.82 -3.70 -6.97
C ALA A 67 -1.69 -2.45 -7.16
N LEU A 68 -1.09 -1.26 -7.31
CA LEU A 68 -1.80 -0.01 -7.55
C LEU A 68 -2.52 0.02 -8.90
N VAL A 69 -1.86 -0.40 -9.98
CA VAL A 69 -2.49 -0.52 -11.32
C VAL A 69 -3.69 -1.45 -11.25
N THR A 70 -3.48 -2.65 -10.68
CA THR A 70 -4.50 -3.69 -10.54
C THR A 70 -5.63 -3.31 -9.58
N TYR A 71 -5.38 -2.41 -8.62
CA TYR A 71 -6.41 -1.84 -7.75
C TYR A 71 -7.25 -0.77 -8.47
N ALA A 72 -6.60 0.09 -9.27
CA ALA A 72 -7.26 1.14 -10.05
C ALA A 72 -8.17 0.57 -11.16
N ASP A 73 -7.72 -0.48 -11.86
CA ASP A 73 -8.51 -1.16 -12.91
C ASP A 73 -9.84 -1.74 -12.41
N ARG A 74 -9.96 -1.97 -11.10
CA ARG A 74 -11.18 -2.49 -10.47
C ARG A 74 -12.15 -1.40 -10.03
N GLY A 75 -11.91 -0.14 -10.41
CA GLY A 75 -12.77 1.00 -10.08
C GLY A 75 -12.83 1.30 -8.57
N ALA A 76 -11.89 0.75 -7.80
CA ALA A 76 -11.93 0.86 -6.36
C ALA A 76 -11.10 2.05 -5.88
N ALA A 77 -11.69 2.89 -5.03
CA ALA A 77 -11.06 4.14 -4.57
C ALA A 77 -10.56 4.07 -3.12
N LEU A 78 -11.21 3.30 -2.26
CA LEU A 78 -11.08 3.43 -0.79
C LEU A 78 -9.65 3.21 -0.26
N TRP A 79 -8.94 2.17 -0.68
CA TRP A 79 -7.55 1.87 -0.26
C TRP A 79 -6.46 2.46 -1.14
N ARG A 80 -6.85 3.12 -2.24
CA ARG A 80 -5.88 3.64 -3.22
C ARG A 80 -4.97 4.71 -2.61
N PRO A 81 -5.46 5.71 -1.84
CA PRO A 81 -4.60 6.71 -1.22
C PRO A 81 -3.58 6.11 -0.25
N TRP A 82 -3.99 5.07 0.48
CA TRP A 82 -3.11 4.42 1.44
C TRP A 82 -2.00 3.59 0.75
N LEU A 83 -2.33 2.83 -0.28
CA LEU A 83 -1.33 2.13 -1.10
C LEU A 83 -0.35 3.11 -1.78
N LEU A 84 -0.86 4.27 -2.22
CA LEU A 84 -0.03 5.35 -2.77
C LEU A 84 0.95 5.89 -1.72
N GLY A 85 0.51 6.12 -0.48
CA GLY A 85 1.38 6.58 0.61
C GLY A 85 2.54 5.61 0.90
N LEU A 86 2.29 4.30 0.87
CA LEU A 86 3.34 3.28 1.03
C LEU A 86 4.38 3.35 -0.10
N LEU A 87 3.94 3.50 -1.34
CA LEU A 87 4.83 3.58 -2.50
C LEU A 87 5.61 4.90 -2.54
N VAL A 88 4.99 6.03 -2.18
CA VAL A 88 5.70 7.32 -2.00
C VAL A 88 6.81 7.17 -0.97
N ARG A 89 6.52 6.55 0.18
CA ARG A 89 7.52 6.29 1.22
C ARG A 89 8.66 5.41 0.70
N ALA A 90 8.34 4.35 -0.04
CA ALA A 90 9.34 3.46 -0.61
C ALA A 90 10.24 4.18 -1.64
N TYR A 91 9.67 5.03 -2.50
CA TYR A 91 10.45 5.85 -3.43
C TYR A 91 11.36 6.85 -2.70
N THR A 92 10.85 7.55 -1.69
CA THR A 92 11.65 8.49 -0.88
C THR A 92 12.80 7.80 -0.17
N GLU A 93 12.53 6.65 0.50
CA GLU A 93 13.56 5.85 1.19
C GLU A 93 14.55 5.16 0.22
N HIS A 94 14.24 5.13 -1.07
CA HIS A 94 15.12 4.62 -2.13
C HIS A 94 15.72 5.73 -3.01
N GLU A 95 15.65 6.99 -2.57
CA GLU A 95 16.21 8.15 -3.27
C GLU A 95 15.62 8.39 -4.68
N ARG A 96 14.45 7.81 -4.99
CA ARG A 96 13.69 8.02 -6.23
C ARG A 96 12.74 9.21 -6.07
N LEU A 97 13.31 10.39 -5.79
CA LEU A 97 12.54 11.57 -5.38
C LEU A 97 11.60 12.09 -6.48
N GLU A 98 12.00 12.02 -7.75
CA GLU A 98 11.17 12.43 -8.88
C GLU A 98 9.91 11.54 -9.00
N ASP A 99 10.07 10.23 -8.82
CA ASP A 99 8.97 9.27 -8.82
C ASP A 99 8.04 9.48 -7.61
N ALA A 100 8.63 9.76 -6.43
CA ALA A 100 7.87 10.09 -5.23
C ALA A 100 7.02 11.35 -5.42
N GLU A 101 7.57 12.40 -6.05
CA GLU A 101 6.85 13.64 -6.30
C GLU A 101 5.75 13.49 -7.36
N ALA A 102 6.03 12.76 -8.44
CA ALA A 102 5.02 12.44 -9.45
C ALA A 102 3.85 11.66 -8.84
N LEU A 103 4.15 10.67 -8.00
CA LEU A 103 3.13 9.85 -7.35
C LEU A 103 2.35 10.63 -6.29
N ARG A 104 3.00 11.55 -5.56
CA ARG A 104 2.31 12.44 -4.62
C ARG A 104 1.30 13.34 -5.33
N ARG A 105 1.68 13.95 -6.45
CA ARG A 105 0.74 14.75 -7.26
C ARG A 105 -0.46 13.93 -7.72
N GLN A 106 -0.23 12.69 -8.14
CA GLN A 106 -1.32 11.79 -8.51
C GLN A 106 -2.26 11.50 -7.33
N ALA A 107 -1.72 11.33 -6.12
CA ALA A 107 -2.52 11.14 -4.91
C ALA A 107 -3.34 12.39 -4.57
N ASP A 108 -2.74 13.57 -4.68
CA ASP A 108 -3.41 14.86 -4.44
C ASP A 108 -4.56 15.10 -5.45
N ASP A 109 -4.33 14.83 -6.73
CA ASP A 109 -5.35 14.94 -7.78
C ASP A 109 -6.53 14.00 -7.54
N LEU A 110 -6.26 12.78 -7.07
CA LEU A 110 -7.30 11.80 -6.73
C LEU A 110 -8.10 12.20 -5.49
N ALA A 111 -7.44 12.78 -4.48
CA ALA A 111 -8.09 13.32 -3.29
C ALA A 111 -8.91 14.58 -3.60
N ALA A 112 -8.53 15.36 -4.61
CA ALA A 112 -9.31 16.50 -5.08
C ALA A 112 -10.54 16.07 -5.91
N GLN A 113 -10.45 14.96 -6.66
CA GLN A 113 -11.53 14.44 -7.51
C GLN A 113 -12.58 13.64 -6.73
N ASN A 114 -12.17 12.89 -5.71
CA ASN A 114 -13.08 12.21 -4.81
C ASN A 114 -13.35 13.15 -3.63
N GLU A 115 -14.57 13.70 -3.48
CA GLU A 115 -15.00 14.55 -2.35
C GLU A 115 -14.87 13.89 -0.94
N GLU A 116 -14.14 12.79 -0.80
CA GLU A 116 -13.70 12.21 0.46
C GLU A 116 -12.52 13.02 1.02
N ARG A 117 -12.88 14.15 1.64
CA ARG A 117 -12.00 15.01 2.45
C ARG A 117 -11.44 14.22 3.64
N TRP A 118 -10.38 13.44 3.45
CA TRP A 118 -9.61 12.85 4.55
C TRP A 118 -8.45 13.78 4.93
N HIS A 119 -8.54 14.35 6.13
CA HIS A 119 -7.46 15.08 6.79
C HIS A 119 -6.29 14.12 7.07
N ILE A 120 -5.28 14.13 6.20
CA ILE A 120 -3.97 13.66 6.58
C ILE A 120 -3.36 14.78 7.41
N VAL A 121 -3.26 14.57 8.72
CA VAL A 121 -2.41 15.41 9.59
C VAL A 121 -1.01 15.34 9.01
N ASP A 122 -0.50 16.52 8.68
CA ASP A 122 0.86 16.80 8.23
C ASP A 122 1.86 16.05 9.14
N LEU A 123 2.51 15.03 8.59
CA LEU A 123 3.62 14.33 9.26
C LEU A 123 4.91 15.04 8.82
N GLY A 124 5.25 16.09 9.57
CA GLY A 124 6.54 16.77 9.49
C GLY A 124 7.70 15.94 10.04
#